data_AF-A0A1V5IMQ9-F1
#
_entry.id   AF-A0A1V5IMQ9-F1
#
_cell.length_a   1.000
_cell.length_b   1.000
_cell.length_c   1.000
_cell.angle_alpha   90.00
_cell.angle_beta   90.00
_cell.angle_gamma   90.00
#
_symmetry.space_group_name_H-M   'P 1'
#
loop_
_entity.id
_entity.type
_entity.pdbx_description
1 polymer ?
#
loop_
_entity_poly.entity_id
_entity_poly.type
_entity_poly.pdbx_seq_one_letter_code
_entity_poly.pdbx_strand_id
1 'polypeptide(L)'
;MTGLAREFLVGSFDLLWRVFLIVVPIMVVLELLEPTRAFRALVRAWARVVRHVGLDERSAAPTLIGFLFGLAYGGGVIVRDVRRHDLGRRQVFIMSVFLSMVHAVVEDTLIFLALGASIFWLLAYRIVWAALVTVTLTALATHWLRRRRTGLPPPGAGAAR
;
A
#
# COMPACT_ATOMS: atom_id res chain seq x y z
N MET A 1 42.87 -8.17 -3.69
CA MET A 1 41.55 -7.82 -4.25
C MET A 1 40.59 -9.02 -4.36
N THR A 2 41.06 -10.27 -4.35
CA THR A 2 40.22 -11.48 -4.44
C THR A 2 39.49 -11.86 -3.13
N GLY A 3 40.06 -11.56 -1.96
CA GLY A 3 39.42 -11.82 -0.66
C GLY A 3 38.15 -11.01 -0.41
N LEU A 4 38.19 -9.71 -0.75
CA LEU A 4 37.07 -8.78 -0.57
C LEU A 4 35.89 -9.15 -1.49
N ALA A 5 36.17 -9.52 -2.75
CA ALA A 5 35.13 -9.99 -3.67
C ALA A 5 34.46 -11.28 -3.18
N ARG A 6 35.23 -12.21 -2.60
CA ARG A 6 34.71 -13.46 -2.05
C ARG A 6 33.85 -13.23 -0.81
N GLU A 7 34.30 -12.39 0.12
CA GLU A 7 33.54 -12.02 1.32
C GLU A 7 32.23 -11.31 0.95
N PHE A 8 32.29 -10.40 -0.02
CA PHE A 8 31.10 -9.71 -0.51
C PHE A 8 30.09 -10.68 -1.15
N LEU A 9 30.56 -11.61 -1.99
CA LEU A 9 29.68 -12.60 -2.64
C LEU A 9 29.07 -13.57 -1.64
N VAL A 10 29.87 -14.10 -0.70
CA VAL A 10 29.37 -15.04 0.31
C VAL A 10 28.40 -14.35 1.27
N GLY A 11 28.72 -13.13 1.72
CA GLY A 11 27.83 -12.35 2.59
C GLY A 11 26.51 -11.96 1.89
N SER A 12 26.59 -11.53 0.63
CA SER A 12 25.40 -11.19 -0.17
C SER A 12 24.52 -12.41 -0.41
N PHE A 13 25.12 -13.58 -0.67
CA PHE A 13 24.39 -14.82 -0.86
C PHE A 13 23.71 -15.28 0.43
N ASP A 14 24.39 -15.22 1.59
CA ASP A 14 23.79 -15.57 2.88
C ASP A 14 22.60 -14.67 3.22
N LEU A 15 22.71 -13.35 2.98
CA LEU A 15 21.61 -12.41 3.18
C LEU A 15 20.42 -12.71 2.26
N LEU A 16 20.67 -12.91 0.96
CA LEU A 16 19.63 -13.26 0.00
C LEU A 16 18.93 -14.57 0.38
N TRP A 17 19.70 -15.57 0.81
CA TRP A 17 19.17 -16.86 1.23
C TRP A 17 18.27 -16.73 2.46
N ARG A 18 18.68 -15.96 3.47
CA ARG A 18 17.87 -15.69 4.67
C ARG A 18 16.58 -14.96 4.32
N VAL A 19 16.66 -13.90 3.53
CA VAL A 19 15.46 -13.14 3.11
C VAL A 19 14.52 -14.03 2.30
N PHE A 20 15.04 -14.82 1.36
CA PHE A 20 14.25 -15.76 0.56
C PHE A 20 13.48 -16.76 1.45
N LEU A 21 14.15 -17.35 2.44
CA LEU A 21 13.54 -18.30 3.39
C LEU A 21 12.49 -17.65 4.29
N ILE A 22 12.49 -16.33 4.45
CA ILE A 22 11.48 -15.60 5.23
C ILE A 22 10.32 -15.20 4.32
N VAL A 23 10.61 -14.54 3.20
CA VAL A 23 9.60 -13.95 2.31
C VAL A 23 8.75 -15.01 1.63
N VAL A 24 9.35 -16.07 1.08
CA VAL A 24 8.60 -17.06 0.29
C VAL A 24 7.53 -17.76 1.12
N PRO A 25 7.82 -18.31 2.32
CA PRO A 25 6.78 -18.92 3.14
C PRO A 25 5.68 -17.93 3.55
N ILE A 26 6.04 -16.68 3.88
CA ILE A 26 5.05 -15.65 4.24
C ILE A 26 4.11 -15.39 3.06
N MET A 27 4.66 -15.20 1.86
CA MET A 27 3.87 -14.96 0.65
C MET A 27 2.94 -16.12 0.34
N VAL A 28 3.43 -17.36 0.42
CA VAL A 28 2.58 -18.56 0.23
C VAL A 28 1.46 -18.60 1.27
N VAL A 29 1.74 -18.36 2.54
CA VAL A 29 0.72 -18.37 3.59
C VAL A 29 -0.32 -17.28 3.37
N LEU A 30 0.11 -16.06 3.05
CA LEU A 30 -0.79 -14.96 2.76
C LEU A 30 -1.66 -15.30 1.53
N GLU A 31 -1.08 -15.84 0.46
CA GLU A 31 -1.81 -16.16 -0.78
C GLU A 31 -2.84 -17.27 -0.58
N LEU A 32 -2.52 -18.26 0.26
CA LEU A 32 -3.49 -19.27 0.69
C LEU A 32 -4.58 -18.69 1.61
N LEU A 33 -4.29 -17.64 2.37
CA LEU A 33 -5.26 -16.97 3.26
C LEU A 33 -6.24 -16.08 2.47
N GLU A 34 -5.81 -15.42 1.41
CA GLU A 34 -6.63 -14.49 0.61
C GLU A 34 -8.01 -15.03 0.18
N PRO A 35 -8.13 -16.26 -0.37
CA PRO A 35 -9.42 -16.79 -0.82
C PRO A 35 -10.34 -17.22 0.35
N THR A 36 -9.85 -17.24 1.58
CA THR A 36 -10.59 -17.77 2.73
C THR A 36 -11.73 -16.85 3.19
N ARG A 37 -12.68 -17.43 3.95
CA ARG A 37 -13.74 -16.65 4.63
C ARG A 37 -13.17 -15.70 5.69
N ALA A 38 -12.05 -16.05 6.30
CA ALA A 38 -11.39 -15.24 7.31
C ALA A 38 -10.87 -13.93 6.69
N PHE A 39 -10.24 -14.01 5.52
CA PHE A 39 -9.80 -12.82 4.80
C PHE A 39 -10.97 -11.90 4.42
N ARG A 40 -12.10 -12.45 3.97
CA ARG A 40 -13.32 -11.65 3.72
C ARG A 40 -13.84 -10.94 4.98
N ALA A 41 -13.71 -11.56 6.15
CA ALA A 41 -14.06 -10.91 7.41
C ALA A 41 -13.07 -9.78 7.74
N LEU A 42 -11.77 -10.00 7.47
CA LEU A 42 -10.74 -8.99 7.64
C LEU A 42 -10.96 -7.78 6.72
N VAL A 43 -11.33 -7.99 5.45
CA VAL A 43 -11.71 -6.90 4.52
C VAL A 43 -12.85 -6.06 5.09
N ARG A 44 -13.90 -6.69 5.64
CA ARG A 44 -15.02 -5.96 6.26
C ARG A 44 -14.60 -5.18 7.50
N ALA A 45 -13.70 -5.71 8.32
CA ALA A 45 -13.14 -4.98 9.45
C ALA A 45 -12.30 -3.79 8.96
N TRP A 46 -11.46 -4.03 7.94
CA TRP A 46 -10.59 -3.04 7.31
C TRP A 46 -11.37 -1.91 6.64
N ALA A 47 -12.55 -2.20 6.08
CA ALA A 47 -13.46 -1.20 5.52
C ALA A 47 -13.76 -0.06 6.51
N ARG A 48 -13.89 -0.37 7.81
CA ARG A 48 -14.09 0.65 8.84
C ARG A 48 -12.85 1.52 9.05
N VAL A 49 -11.66 0.96 8.95
CA VAL A 49 -10.38 1.68 9.10
C VAL A 49 -10.17 2.63 7.92
N VAL A 50 -10.29 2.13 6.69
CA VAL A 50 -10.04 2.93 5.48
C VAL A 50 -11.05 4.06 5.30
N ARG A 51 -12.28 3.92 5.82
CA ARG A 51 -13.25 5.02 5.87
C ARG A 51 -12.74 6.23 6.64
N HIS A 52 -11.95 6.05 7.70
CA HIS A 52 -11.36 7.17 8.45
C HIS A 52 -10.27 7.90 7.65
N VAL A 53 -9.63 7.20 6.71
CA VAL A 53 -8.65 7.76 5.77
C VAL A 53 -9.35 8.51 4.61
N GLY A 54 -10.67 8.41 4.50
CA GLY A 54 -11.46 9.03 3.44
C GLY A 54 -11.56 8.19 2.16
N LEU A 55 -11.36 6.88 2.30
CA LEU A 55 -11.56 5.87 1.25
C LEU A 55 -12.96 5.26 1.29
N ASP A 56 -13.44 4.84 0.12
CA ASP A 56 -14.71 4.13 -0.01
C ASP A 56 -14.59 2.66 0.39
N GLU A 57 -15.70 2.02 0.73
CA GLU A 57 -15.73 0.59 1.10
C GLU A 57 -15.25 -0.32 -0.04
N ARG A 58 -15.46 0.09 -1.29
CA ARG A 58 -14.97 -0.61 -2.49
C ARG A 58 -13.44 -0.64 -2.56
N SER A 59 -12.76 0.30 -1.91
CA SER A 59 -11.30 0.37 -1.84
C SER A 59 -10.71 -0.52 -0.74
N ALA A 60 -11.54 -1.10 0.13
CA ALA A 60 -11.07 -1.85 1.29
C ALA A 60 -10.31 -3.13 0.90
N ALA A 61 -10.85 -3.90 -0.05
CA ALA A 61 -10.17 -5.12 -0.54
C ALA A 61 -8.81 -4.79 -1.17
N PRO A 62 -8.71 -3.93 -2.21
CA PRO A 62 -7.43 -3.65 -2.84
C PRO A 62 -6.40 -2.99 -1.89
N THR A 63 -6.84 -2.15 -0.95
CA THR A 63 -5.92 -1.58 0.05
C THR A 63 -5.46 -2.60 1.09
N LEU A 64 -6.33 -3.49 1.56
CA LEU A 64 -5.91 -4.54 2.49
C LEU A 64 -4.93 -5.50 1.82
N ILE A 65 -5.18 -5.85 0.57
CA ILE A 65 -4.29 -6.70 -0.22
C ILE A 65 -2.94 -6.01 -0.37
N GLY A 66 -2.88 -4.74 -0.78
CA GLY A 66 -1.60 -4.02 -0.86
C GLY A 66 -0.87 -3.89 0.49
N PHE A 67 -1.63 -3.70 1.57
CA PHE A 67 -1.10 -3.59 2.93
C PHE A 67 -0.43 -4.89 3.41
N LEU A 68 -1.00 -6.05 3.07
CA LEU A 68 -0.48 -7.35 3.53
C LEU A 68 0.50 -7.99 2.54
N PHE A 69 0.21 -7.94 1.24
CA PHE A 69 0.94 -8.64 0.17
C PHE A 69 1.90 -7.75 -0.62
N GLY A 70 1.90 -6.45 -0.34
CA GLY A 70 2.75 -5.49 -1.05
C GLY A 70 2.13 -4.87 -2.30
N LEU A 71 2.87 -3.91 -2.85
CA LEU A 71 2.41 -3.06 -3.96
C LEU A 71 2.30 -3.79 -5.30
N ALA A 72 3.17 -4.76 -5.58
CA ALA A 72 3.15 -5.47 -6.86
C ALA A 72 1.81 -6.19 -7.06
N TYR A 73 1.38 -6.94 -6.05
CA TYR A 73 0.10 -7.63 -6.08
C TYR A 73 -1.09 -6.67 -5.86
N GLY A 74 -1.01 -5.83 -4.82
CA GLY A 74 -2.06 -4.85 -4.51
C GLY A 74 -2.35 -3.90 -5.67
N GLY A 75 -1.32 -3.42 -6.37
CA GLY A 75 -1.44 -2.54 -7.54
C GLY A 75 -2.20 -3.20 -8.70
N GLY A 76 -1.95 -4.49 -8.96
CA GLY A 76 -2.72 -5.27 -9.94
C GLY A 76 -4.21 -5.33 -9.59
N VAL A 77 -4.53 -5.55 -8.31
CA VAL A 77 -5.91 -5.55 -7.82
C VAL A 77 -6.54 -4.17 -7.89
N ILE A 78 -5.81 -3.10 -7.57
CA ILE A 78 -6.28 -1.71 -7.72
C ILE A 78 -6.67 -1.43 -9.17
N VAL A 79 -5.81 -1.77 -10.14
CA VAL A 79 -6.09 -1.55 -11.56
C VAL A 79 -7.34 -2.33 -12.00
N ARG A 80 -7.50 -3.56 -11.52
CA ARG A 80 -8.69 -4.39 -11.79
C ARG A 80 -9.96 -3.76 -11.21
N ASP A 81 -9.91 -3.27 -9.98
CA ASP A 81 -11.07 -2.70 -9.30
C ASP A 81 -11.45 -1.32 -9.83
N VAL A 82 -10.47 -0.51 -10.25
CA VAL A 82 -10.73 0.74 -10.98
C VAL A 82 -11.56 0.48 -12.23
N ARG A 83 -11.21 -0.58 -12.99
CA ARG A 83 -11.95 -0.96 -14.21
C ARG A 83 -13.33 -1.56 -13.92
N ARG A 84 -13.50 -2.28 -12.81
CA ARG A 84 -14.77 -2.96 -12.47
C ARG A 84 -15.77 -2.08 -11.73
N HIS A 85 -15.29 -1.20 -10.87
CA HIS A 85 -16.11 -0.46 -9.91
C HIS A 85 -16.12 1.06 -10.17
N ASP A 86 -15.51 1.50 -11.27
CA ASP A 86 -15.34 2.89 -11.67
C ASP A 86 -14.87 3.78 -10.51
N LEU A 87 -13.77 3.36 -9.88
CA LEU A 87 -13.20 4.09 -8.76
C LEU A 87 -12.70 5.45 -9.24
N GLY A 88 -13.24 6.52 -8.65
CA GLY A 88 -12.86 7.87 -9.01
C GLY A 88 -11.37 8.15 -8.78
N ARG A 89 -10.80 9.06 -9.57
CA ARG A 89 -9.36 9.44 -9.52
C ARG A 89 -8.87 9.81 -8.12
N ARG A 90 -9.73 10.42 -7.30
CA ARG A 90 -9.44 10.75 -5.90
C ARG A 90 -9.21 9.51 -5.05
N GLN A 91 -10.01 8.46 -5.22
CA GLN A 91 -9.88 7.21 -4.47
C GLN A 91 -8.55 6.52 -4.82
N VAL A 92 -8.25 6.40 -6.12
CA VAL A 92 -6.98 5.83 -6.60
C VAL A 92 -5.78 6.59 -6.03
N PHE A 93 -5.83 7.92 -6.03
CA PHE A 93 -4.75 8.73 -5.46
C PHE A 93 -4.53 8.45 -3.97
N ILE A 94 -5.60 8.46 -3.16
CA ILE A 94 -5.49 8.21 -1.72
C ILE A 94 -4.98 6.79 -1.46
N MET A 95 -5.45 5.79 -2.21
CA MET A 95 -4.98 4.41 -2.10
C MET A 95 -3.48 4.30 -2.40
N SER A 96 -3.02 4.92 -3.48
CA SER A 96 -1.61 4.89 -3.88
C SER A 96 -0.70 5.58 -2.85
N VAL A 97 -1.11 6.75 -2.33
CA VAL A 97 -0.35 7.48 -1.31
C VAL A 97 -0.33 6.72 0.02
N PHE A 98 -1.45 6.11 0.41
CA PHE A 98 -1.51 5.31 1.61
C PHE A 98 -0.60 4.08 1.51
N LEU A 99 -0.76 3.30 0.43
CA LEU A 99 -0.02 2.05 0.25
C LEU A 99 1.48 2.27 0.03
N SER A 100 1.92 3.38 -0.57
CA SER A 100 3.36 3.65 -0.69
C SER A 100 4.08 3.65 0.65
N MET A 101 3.38 3.98 1.75
CA MET A 101 3.96 4.00 3.09
C MET A 101 3.78 2.69 3.86
N VAL A 102 2.68 1.96 3.67
CA VAL A 102 2.31 0.80 4.50
C VAL A 102 2.22 -0.54 3.77
N HIS A 103 2.59 -0.60 2.51
CA HIS A 103 2.57 -1.85 1.77
C HIS A 103 3.46 -2.92 2.40
N ALA A 104 3.08 -4.19 2.26
CA ALA A 104 3.86 -5.33 2.75
C ALA A 104 4.24 -5.22 4.25
N VAL A 105 3.34 -4.68 5.09
CA VAL A 105 3.66 -4.39 6.49
C VAL A 105 4.13 -5.63 7.25
N VAL A 106 3.59 -6.80 6.90
CA VAL A 106 3.91 -8.08 7.54
C VAL A 106 5.30 -8.54 7.10
N GLU A 107 5.55 -8.56 5.80
CA GLU A 107 6.81 -8.98 5.19
C GLU A 107 7.98 -8.11 5.67
N ASP A 108 7.87 -6.79 5.50
CA ASP A 108 8.93 -5.85 5.88
C ASP A 108 9.26 -5.95 7.38
N THR A 109 8.23 -6.03 8.24
CA THR A 109 8.43 -6.12 9.69
C THR A 109 9.14 -7.42 10.08
N LEU A 110 8.81 -8.54 9.43
CA LEU A 110 9.45 -9.82 9.69
C LEU A 110 10.88 -9.88 9.17
N ILE A 111 11.17 -9.26 8.01
CA ILE A 111 12.53 -9.10 7.51
C ILE A 111 13.36 -8.30 8.51
N PHE A 112 12.88 -7.12 8.94
CA PHE A 112 13.62 -6.29 9.89
C PHE A 112 13.77 -6.94 11.27
N LEU A 113 12.78 -7.73 11.70
CA LEU A 113 12.88 -8.52 12.92
C LEU A 113 14.00 -9.57 12.82
N ALA A 114 14.12 -10.26 11.68
CA ALA A 114 15.20 -11.22 11.46
C ALA A 114 16.60 -10.54 11.42
N LEU A 115 16.64 -9.24 11.14
CA LEU A 115 17.84 -8.40 11.21
C LEU A 115 18.09 -7.82 12.62
N GLY A 116 17.25 -8.15 13.61
CA GLY A 116 17.40 -7.71 15.00
C GLY A 116 16.74 -6.37 15.35
N ALA A 117 15.89 -5.83 14.48
CA ALA A 117 15.22 -4.57 14.74
C ALA A 117 13.98 -4.73 15.65
N SER A 118 13.67 -3.69 16.41
CA SER A 118 12.50 -3.67 17.31
C SER A 118 11.19 -3.44 16.56
N ILE A 119 10.27 -4.41 16.65
CA ILE A 119 8.95 -4.40 16.00
C ILE A 119 8.15 -3.14 16.37
N PHE A 120 8.15 -2.76 17.64
CA PHE A 120 7.35 -1.65 18.14
C PHE A 120 7.69 -0.34 17.43
N TRP A 121 8.98 0.01 17.35
CA TRP A 121 9.41 1.24 16.72
C TRP A 121 9.17 1.25 15.21
N LEU A 122 9.40 0.11 14.54
CA LEU A 122 9.12 -0.05 13.11
C LEU A 122 7.65 0.19 12.80
N LEU A 123 6.76 -0.53 13.48
CA LEU A 123 5.34 -0.49 13.17
C LEU A 123 4.70 0.83 13.62
N ALA A 124 5.04 1.33 14.81
CA ALA A 124 4.49 2.58 15.33
C ALA A 124 4.87 3.76 14.42
N TYR A 125 6.17 3.89 14.09
CA TYR A 125 6.63 4.96 13.21
C TYR A 125 5.98 4.87 11.83
N ARG A 126 5.93 3.66 11.25
CA ARG A 126 5.37 3.44 9.92
C ARG A 126 3.89 3.81 9.83
N ILE A 127 3.08 3.36 10.79
CA ILE A 127 1.64 3.64 10.79
C ILE A 127 1.36 5.12 11.05
N VAL A 128 2.06 5.74 12.01
CA VAL A 128 1.89 7.17 12.31
C VAL A 128 2.31 8.02 11.12
N TRP A 129 3.46 7.74 10.52
CA TRP A 129 3.96 8.49 9.37
C TRP A 129 3.06 8.34 8.15
N ALA A 130 2.58 7.12 7.88
CA ALA A 130 1.64 6.87 6.80
C ALA A 130 0.34 7.64 6.95
N ALA A 131 -0.25 7.63 8.15
CA ALA A 131 -1.47 8.37 8.43
C ALA A 131 -1.25 9.88 8.24
N LEU A 132 -0.18 10.43 8.84
CA LEU A 132 0.17 11.84 8.74
C LEU A 132 0.34 12.29 7.29
N VAL A 133 1.17 11.58 6.52
CA VAL A 133 1.47 11.92 5.14
C VAL A 133 0.23 11.78 4.26
N THR A 134 -0.56 10.72 4.43
CA THR A 134 -1.77 10.49 3.63
C THR A 134 -2.78 11.61 3.86
N VAL A 135 -3.03 11.99 5.11
CA VAL A 135 -3.95 13.10 5.43
C VAL A 135 -3.41 14.42 4.88
N THR A 136 -2.13 14.71 5.10
CA THR A 136 -1.50 15.98 4.68
C THR A 136 -1.51 16.15 3.16
N LEU A 137 -1.08 15.12 2.41
CA LEU A 137 -1.05 15.16 0.96
C LEU A 137 -2.46 15.18 0.36
N THR A 138 -3.42 14.47 0.95
CA THR A 138 -4.81 14.50 0.49
C THR A 138 -5.43 15.89 0.72
N ALA A 139 -5.17 16.51 1.87
CA ALA A 139 -5.61 17.87 2.16
C ALA A 139 -4.97 18.88 1.20
N LEU A 140 -3.66 18.77 0.96
CA LEU A 140 -2.94 19.65 0.05
C LEU A 140 -3.43 19.51 -1.40
N ALA A 141 -3.56 18.26 -1.88
CA ALA A 141 -4.04 17.97 -3.22
C ALA A 141 -5.47 18.51 -3.44
N THR A 142 -6.37 18.31 -2.47
CA THR A 142 -7.73 18.84 -2.58
C THR A 142 -7.78 20.37 -2.53
N HIS A 143 -6.97 21.01 -1.69
CA HIS A 143 -6.86 22.47 -1.64
C HIS A 143 -6.34 23.06 -2.96
N TRP A 144 -5.31 22.44 -3.53
CA TRP A 144 -4.71 22.89 -4.79
C TRP A 144 -5.65 22.67 -5.99
N LEU A 145 -6.34 21.54 -6.04
CA LEU A 145 -7.34 21.25 -7.07
C LEU A 145 -8.57 22.18 -6.98
N ARG A 146 -8.99 22.57 -5.77
CA ARG A 146 -10.04 23.59 -5.58
C ARG A 146 -9.62 24.95 -6.13
N ARG A 147 -8.37 25.38 -5.87
CA ARG A 147 -7.81 26.63 -6.42
C ARG A 147 -7.70 26.64 -7.94
N ARG A 148 -7.51 25.47 -8.58
CA ARG A 148 -7.48 25.36 -10.06
C ARG A 148 -8.87 25.26 -10.68
N ARG A 149 -9.86 24.71 -9.98
CA ARG A 149 -11.25 24.64 -10.48
C ARG A 149 -11.96 25.99 -10.52
N THR A 150 -11.58 26.96 -9.70
CA THR A 150 -12.11 28.33 -9.75
C THR A 150 -11.72 29.12 -11.01
N GLY A 151 -10.88 28.57 -11.89
CA GLY A 151 -10.54 29.16 -13.20
C GLY A 151 -11.09 28.41 -14.41
N LEU A 152 -11.91 27.37 -14.23
CA LEU A 152 -12.47 26.58 -15.34
C LEU A 152 -13.94 26.95 -15.59
N PRO A 153 -14.34 27.33 -16.82
CA PRO A 153 -15.74 27.58 -17.15
C PRO A 153 -16.58 26.30 -16.93
N PRO A 154 -17.87 26.43 -16.56
CA PRO A 154 -18.72 25.29 -16.30
C PRO A 154 -18.85 24.40 -17.54
N PRO A 155 -18.86 23.06 -17.38
CA PRO A 155 -19.04 22.14 -18.49
C PRO A 155 -20.43 22.37 -19.13
N GLY A 156 -20.42 22.84 -20.38
CA GLY A 156 -21.64 23.14 -21.16
C GLY A 156 -21.68 24.54 -21.79
N ALA A 157 -20.79 25.46 -21.43
CA ALA A 157 -20.81 26.84 -21.95
C ALA A 157 -20.36 27.00 -23.42
N GLY A 158 -20.00 25.91 -24.12
CA GLY A 158 -19.46 25.94 -25.49
C GLY A 158 -20.29 25.20 -26.55
N ALA A 159 -21.47 24.64 -26.21
CA ALA A 159 -22.29 23.88 -27.15
C ALA A 159 -23.46 24.66 -27.76
N ALA A 160 -23.45 25.99 -27.63
CA ALA A 160 -24.46 26.88 -28.20
C ALA A 160 -23.79 27.96 -29.06
N ARG A 161 -23.19 27.55 -30.17
CA ARG A 161 -22.97 28.38 -31.37
C ARG A 161 -22.96 27.50 -32.60
#